data_AF-A0A5N6TAR8-F1
#
_entry.id   AF-A0A5N6TAR8-F1
#
_cell.length_a   1.000
_cell.length_b   1.000
_cell.length_c   1.000
_cell.angle_alpha   90.00
_cell.angle_beta   90.00
_cell.angle_gamma   90.00
#
_symmetry.space_group_name_H-M   'P 1'
#
loop_
_entity.id
_entity.type
_entity.pdbx_description
1 polymer ?
#
loop_
_entity_poly.entity_id
_entity_poly.type
_entity_poly.pdbx_seq_one_letter_code
_entity_poly.pdbx_strand_id
1 'polypeptide(L)'
;MSKEETIEAKARALHEHIFSKPEDRYAGKPWDLVNAINEFADESRMMTFKNAKIEASRQQIAKIQPTPKTFIEFGGYVGASAIAWGVILRELNNADNAVDVNVYTFELSPVNAGVARELIRLAGLEGTVHVLEGPAADSLRRLFEEGKVEKGGVDVAFFDHWEQFYLPDLQLCEDLGLFRKGSKVIADNTDFPGAPAYLEYVKSGGRQGGSYHYETESFETTSNRGPSIVEVSSVVGVQAVFSLIIINKAGGLVYQREFQPGLRKLSTNDYLVLAGTFHGVHAITRTITPKLPLSTAPTTATTPTSSNIPSTPGTPTPPTPASAFTFPNPGIPATGLESLETDKFRLTCFQTLTGTKFLLFTDPMMGNIDVVMKKVYELYADYVMKNPFYQLEMPVRCEAFDRHLAGWLRGRT
;
A
#
# COMPACT_ATOMS: atom_id res chain seq x y z
N MET A 1 6.46 -40.41 16.02
CA MET A 1 5.48 -39.43 15.52
C MET A 1 6.24 -38.29 14.86
N SER A 2 5.77 -37.84 13.70
CA SER A 2 6.22 -36.60 13.08
C SER A 2 5.88 -35.40 13.98
N LYS A 3 6.47 -34.23 13.69
CA LYS A 3 6.15 -32.99 14.40
C LYS A 3 4.65 -32.65 14.26
N GLU A 4 4.10 -32.85 13.07
CA GLU A 4 2.67 -32.63 12.76
C GLU A 4 1.75 -33.57 13.54
N GLU A 5 2.04 -34.88 13.53
CA GLU A 5 1.26 -35.87 14.31
C GLU A 5 1.26 -35.54 15.81
N THR A 6 2.38 -35.04 16.32
CA THR A 6 2.50 -34.62 17.72
C THR A 6 1.65 -33.38 18.01
N ILE A 7 1.60 -32.42 17.09
CA ILE A 7 0.78 -31.21 17.20
C ILE A 7 -0.71 -31.59 17.18
N GLU A 8 -1.13 -32.43 16.24
CA GLU A 8 -2.52 -32.89 16.13
C GLU A 8 -2.94 -33.74 17.34
N ALA A 9 -2.06 -34.61 17.86
CA ALA A 9 -2.34 -35.39 19.06
C ALA A 9 -2.59 -34.49 20.28
N LYS A 10 -1.83 -33.40 20.42
CA LYS A 10 -2.05 -32.41 21.49
C LYS A 10 -3.36 -31.63 21.30
N ALA A 11 -3.70 -31.27 20.05
CA ALA A 11 -4.98 -30.62 19.75
C ALA A 11 -6.17 -31.52 20.12
N ARG A 12 -6.11 -32.83 19.80
CA ARG A 12 -7.13 -33.81 20.20
C ARG A 12 -7.20 -33.98 21.72
N ALA A 13 -6.05 -34.06 22.39
CA ALA A 13 -6.01 -34.17 23.85
C ALA A 13 -6.61 -32.93 24.55
N LEU A 14 -6.36 -31.73 24.02
CA LEU A 14 -7.00 -30.50 24.51
C LEU A 14 -8.52 -30.58 24.31
N HIS A 15 -8.96 -30.96 23.12
CA HIS A 15 -10.38 -31.11 22.80
C HIS A 15 -11.06 -32.07 23.79
N GLU A 16 -10.53 -33.28 23.95
CA GLU A 16 -11.03 -34.25 24.93
C GLU A 16 -11.03 -33.70 26.36
N HIS A 17 -9.98 -32.97 26.76
CA HIS A 17 -9.90 -32.36 28.08
C HIS A 17 -11.02 -31.36 28.32
N ILE A 18 -11.27 -30.44 27.37
CA ILE A 18 -12.30 -29.42 27.47
C ILE A 18 -13.70 -30.05 27.47
N PHE A 19 -13.98 -30.94 26.51
CA PHE A 19 -15.30 -31.57 26.35
C PHE A 19 -15.58 -32.69 27.37
N SER A 20 -14.59 -33.10 28.17
CA SER A 20 -14.81 -33.96 29.36
C SER A 20 -15.47 -33.19 30.52
N LYS A 21 -15.46 -31.86 30.50
CA LYS A 21 -16.09 -31.02 31.52
C LYS A 21 -17.58 -30.79 31.20
N PRO A 22 -18.42 -30.46 32.20
CA PRO A 22 -19.79 -30.02 31.94
C PRO A 22 -19.85 -28.86 30.94
N GLU A 23 -20.76 -28.94 29.97
CA GLU A 23 -20.86 -27.97 28.86
C GLU A 23 -21.07 -26.53 29.33
N ASP A 24 -21.88 -26.35 30.37
CA ASP A 24 -22.19 -25.05 31.00
C ASP A 24 -20.98 -24.35 31.61
N ARG A 25 -19.86 -25.08 31.82
CA ARG A 25 -18.61 -24.51 32.29
C ARG A 25 -18.03 -23.49 31.31
N TYR A 26 -18.14 -23.76 30.00
CA TYR A 26 -17.49 -22.96 28.96
C TYR A 26 -18.44 -22.44 27.88
N ALA A 27 -19.64 -23.00 27.76
CA ALA A 27 -20.64 -22.58 26.78
C ALA A 27 -20.93 -21.07 26.89
N GLY A 28 -20.68 -20.32 25.81
CA GLY A 28 -20.88 -18.88 25.74
C GLY A 28 -19.97 -18.05 26.66
N LYS A 29 -18.90 -18.65 27.21
CA LYS A 29 -17.95 -18.01 28.13
C LYS A 29 -16.54 -18.02 27.51
N PRO A 30 -16.30 -17.18 26.49
CA PRO A 30 -15.10 -17.28 25.68
C PRO A 30 -13.80 -17.03 26.46
N TRP A 31 -13.79 -16.07 27.40
CA TRP A 31 -12.60 -15.83 28.24
C TRP A 31 -12.30 -16.98 29.20
N ASP A 32 -13.33 -17.60 29.80
CA ASP A 32 -13.15 -18.80 30.64
C ASP A 32 -12.59 -19.98 29.83
N LEU A 33 -13.06 -20.13 28.58
CA LEU A 33 -12.56 -21.14 27.66
C LEU A 33 -11.11 -20.88 27.24
N VAL A 34 -10.76 -19.65 26.86
CA VAL A 34 -9.37 -19.27 26.49
C VAL A 34 -8.41 -19.51 27.66
N ASN A 35 -8.82 -19.16 28.88
CA ASN A 35 -8.02 -19.42 30.07
C ASN A 35 -7.81 -20.93 30.30
N ALA A 36 -8.86 -21.75 30.18
CA ALA A 36 -8.73 -23.20 30.30
C ALA A 36 -7.84 -23.82 29.21
N ILE A 37 -7.93 -23.32 27.97
CA ILE A 37 -7.03 -23.74 26.88
C ILE A 37 -5.58 -23.38 27.23
N ASN A 38 -5.33 -22.18 27.75
CA ASN A 38 -4.00 -21.74 28.11
C ASN A 38 -3.39 -22.54 29.28
N GLU A 39 -4.19 -22.87 30.30
CA GLU A 39 -3.77 -23.75 31.41
C GLU A 39 -3.34 -25.12 30.88
N PHE A 40 -4.17 -25.77 30.06
CA PHE A 40 -3.82 -27.05 29.45
C PHE A 40 -2.59 -26.94 28.53
N ALA A 41 -2.49 -25.84 27.77
CA ALA A 41 -1.37 -25.59 26.87
C ALA A 41 -0.04 -25.44 27.62
N ASP A 42 -0.03 -24.85 28.81
CA ASP A 42 1.16 -24.73 29.65
C ASP A 42 1.64 -26.10 30.15
N GLU A 43 0.70 -26.93 30.63
CA GLU A 43 0.98 -28.30 31.09
C GLU A 43 1.47 -29.19 29.93
N SER A 44 0.82 -29.09 28.78
CA SER A 44 1.06 -29.93 27.60
C SER A 44 2.12 -29.38 26.65
N ARG A 45 2.74 -28.25 26.97
CA ARG A 45 3.73 -27.54 26.14
C ARG A 45 3.23 -27.31 24.71
N MET A 46 2.05 -26.72 24.58
CA MET A 46 1.47 -26.29 23.30
C MET A 46 1.92 -24.87 22.95
N MET A 47 1.94 -24.55 21.67
CA MET A 47 2.37 -23.25 21.13
C MET A 47 1.13 -22.34 20.99
N THR A 48 0.59 -21.85 22.10
CA THR A 48 -0.55 -20.90 22.06
C THR A 48 -0.08 -19.47 22.30
N PHE A 49 -0.73 -18.52 21.65
CA PHE A 49 -0.53 -17.09 21.88
C PHE A 49 -1.10 -16.68 23.26
N LYS A 50 -0.21 -16.34 24.20
CA LYS A 50 -0.57 -16.20 25.62
C LYS A 50 -1.20 -14.83 25.95
N ASN A 51 -1.94 -14.78 27.06
CA ASN A 51 -2.71 -13.62 27.51
C ASN A 51 -1.92 -12.31 27.57
N ALA A 52 -0.65 -12.32 27.98
CA ALA A 52 0.18 -11.11 28.02
C ALA A 52 0.39 -10.50 26.63
N LYS A 53 0.59 -11.33 25.61
CA LYS A 53 0.73 -10.90 24.21
C LYS A 53 -0.61 -10.47 23.61
N ILE A 54 -1.70 -11.16 23.97
CA ILE A 54 -3.07 -10.76 23.60
C ILE A 54 -3.37 -9.35 24.12
N GLU A 55 -3.07 -9.06 25.37
CA GLU A 55 -3.33 -7.76 25.98
C GLU A 55 -2.47 -6.64 25.37
N ALA A 56 -1.17 -6.90 25.14
CA ALA A 56 -0.31 -5.95 24.45
C ALA A 56 -0.83 -5.63 23.04
N SER A 57 -1.29 -6.65 22.30
CA SER A 57 -1.89 -6.50 20.97
C SER A 57 -3.22 -5.75 21.03
N ARG A 58 -4.10 -6.07 21.99
CA ARG A 58 -5.38 -5.42 22.24
C ARG A 58 -5.21 -3.91 22.41
N GLN A 59 -4.21 -3.48 23.18
CA GLN A 59 -3.92 -2.05 23.38
C GLN A 59 -3.56 -1.33 22.08
N GLN A 60 -2.92 -2.01 21.13
CA GLN A 60 -2.64 -1.42 19.82
C GLN A 60 -3.87 -1.45 18.92
N ILE A 61 -4.63 -2.54 18.88
CA ILE A 61 -5.86 -2.67 18.09
C ILE A 61 -6.88 -1.60 18.50
N ALA A 62 -7.00 -1.30 19.81
CA ALA A 62 -7.88 -0.27 20.33
C ALA A 62 -7.56 1.16 19.83
N LYS A 63 -6.35 1.40 19.29
CA LYS A 63 -5.93 2.70 18.74
C LYS A 63 -6.32 2.87 17.26
N ILE A 64 -6.82 1.82 16.59
CA ILE A 64 -7.19 1.87 15.18
C ILE A 64 -8.46 2.72 15.00
N GLN A 65 -8.45 3.61 14.01
CA GLN A 65 -9.62 4.40 13.61
C GLN A 65 -9.86 4.35 12.09
N PRO A 66 -11.13 4.18 11.63
CA PRO A 66 -12.32 3.86 12.42
C PRO A 66 -12.18 2.51 13.15
N THR A 67 -13.02 2.29 14.17
CA THR A 67 -13.00 1.08 15.01
C THR A 67 -12.92 -0.19 14.16
N PRO A 68 -11.99 -1.11 14.46
CA PRO A 68 -11.71 -2.26 13.62
C PRO A 68 -12.85 -3.28 13.63
N LYS A 69 -13.19 -3.87 12.48
CA LYS A 69 -14.27 -4.86 12.33
C LYS A 69 -13.82 -6.18 11.69
N THR A 70 -12.74 -6.16 10.92
CA THR A 70 -12.25 -7.30 10.13
C THR A 70 -10.82 -7.62 10.53
N PHE A 71 -10.62 -8.84 11.00
CA PHE A 71 -9.34 -9.38 11.41
C PHE A 71 -9.03 -10.63 10.60
N ILE A 72 -7.80 -10.75 10.11
CA ILE A 72 -7.31 -11.98 9.48
C ILE A 72 -6.15 -12.55 10.29
N GLU A 73 -6.15 -13.87 10.51
CA GLU A 73 -5.16 -14.59 11.29
C GLU A 73 -4.54 -15.71 10.44
N PHE A 74 -3.21 -15.73 10.39
CA PHE A 74 -2.43 -16.77 9.73
C PHE A 74 -1.87 -17.72 10.78
N GLY A 75 -2.52 -18.88 10.95
CA GLY A 75 -2.19 -19.90 11.94
C GLY A 75 -3.20 -19.98 13.08
N GLY A 76 -4.36 -20.59 12.84
CA GLY A 76 -5.40 -20.72 13.87
C GLY A 76 -5.13 -21.78 14.94
N TYR A 77 -4.38 -22.84 14.62
CA TYR A 77 -4.16 -24.00 15.47
C TYR A 77 -5.46 -24.52 16.11
N VAL A 78 -5.62 -24.39 17.43
CA VAL A 78 -6.82 -24.80 18.18
C VAL A 78 -7.84 -23.68 18.38
N GLY A 79 -7.63 -22.50 17.79
CA GLY A 79 -8.57 -21.38 17.80
C GLY A 79 -8.54 -20.50 19.07
N ALA A 80 -7.56 -20.66 19.96
CA ALA A 80 -7.49 -19.90 21.21
C ALA A 80 -7.36 -18.38 20.97
N SER A 81 -6.43 -17.98 20.11
CA SER A 81 -6.23 -16.59 19.70
C SER A 81 -7.42 -16.07 18.89
N ALA A 82 -7.93 -16.86 17.93
CA ALA A 82 -9.12 -16.53 17.15
C ALA A 82 -10.35 -16.20 18.03
N ILE A 83 -10.59 -16.99 19.09
CA ILE A 83 -11.64 -16.72 20.09
C ILE A 83 -11.37 -15.39 20.79
N ALA A 84 -10.15 -15.15 21.26
CA ALA A 84 -9.79 -13.90 21.92
C ALA A 84 -9.99 -12.68 21.00
N TRP A 85 -9.57 -12.76 19.73
CA TRP A 85 -9.78 -11.71 18.73
C TRP A 85 -11.25 -11.44 18.48
N GLY A 86 -12.07 -12.49 18.37
CA GLY A 86 -13.52 -12.36 18.18
C GLY A 86 -14.18 -11.60 19.32
N VAL A 87 -13.81 -11.89 20.57
CA VAL A 87 -14.31 -11.18 21.75
C VAL A 87 -13.80 -9.74 21.79
N ILE A 88 -12.50 -9.52 21.56
CA ILE A 88 -11.91 -8.17 21.56
C ILE A 88 -12.59 -7.28 20.52
N LEU A 89 -12.83 -7.77 19.30
CA LEU A 89 -13.55 -6.98 18.28
C LEU A 89 -14.99 -6.68 18.69
N ARG A 90 -15.72 -7.63 19.27
CA ARG A 90 -17.08 -7.39 19.77
C ARG A 90 -17.09 -6.31 20.86
N GLU A 91 -16.18 -6.41 21.83
CA GLU A 91 -16.03 -5.44 22.91
C GLU A 91 -15.70 -4.03 22.38
N LEU A 92 -14.74 -3.90 21.46
CA LEU A 92 -14.34 -2.60 20.89
C LEU A 92 -15.45 -1.92 20.09
N ASN A 93 -16.33 -2.69 19.46
CA ASN A 93 -17.44 -2.16 18.65
C ASN A 93 -18.73 -1.96 19.45
N ASN A 94 -18.74 -2.24 20.76
CA ASN A 94 -19.98 -2.39 21.55
C ASN A 94 -21.00 -3.26 20.81
N ALA A 95 -20.51 -4.31 20.15
CA ALA A 95 -21.31 -5.14 19.29
C ALA A 95 -22.13 -6.12 20.14
N ASP A 96 -23.46 -5.90 20.18
CA ASP A 96 -24.40 -7.01 20.29
C ASP A 96 -24.39 -7.80 18.96
N ASN A 97 -25.27 -8.81 18.81
CA ASN A 97 -25.39 -9.62 17.58
C ASN A 97 -25.69 -8.83 16.28
N ALA A 98 -25.77 -7.50 16.30
CA ALA A 98 -26.17 -6.63 15.19
C ALA A 98 -25.02 -5.93 14.43
N VAL A 99 -23.80 -5.87 14.99
CA VAL A 99 -22.65 -5.29 14.27
C VAL A 99 -21.82 -6.42 13.66
N ASP A 100 -21.68 -6.39 12.34
CA ASP A 100 -20.88 -7.37 11.60
C ASP A 100 -19.39 -7.15 11.88
N VAL A 101 -18.84 -8.01 12.74
CA VAL A 101 -17.41 -8.12 13.03
C VAL A 101 -16.96 -9.54 12.69
N ASN A 102 -15.82 -9.63 12.00
CA ASN A 102 -15.35 -10.87 11.40
C ASN A 102 -13.87 -11.12 11.73
N VAL A 103 -13.59 -12.32 12.21
CA VAL A 103 -12.25 -12.88 12.35
C VAL A 103 -12.15 -14.05 11.40
N TYR A 104 -11.29 -13.97 10.40
CA TYR A 104 -11.00 -15.06 9.49
C TYR A 104 -9.66 -15.68 9.87
N THR A 105 -9.67 -16.92 10.33
CA THR A 105 -8.45 -17.64 10.75
C THR A 105 -8.12 -18.76 9.78
N PHE A 106 -6.88 -18.79 9.30
CA PHE A 106 -6.38 -19.77 8.35
C PHE A 106 -5.64 -20.89 9.10
N GLU A 107 -6.08 -22.14 8.92
CA GLU A 107 -5.45 -23.31 9.54
C GLU A 107 -5.20 -24.40 8.50
N LEU A 108 -3.95 -24.86 8.42
CA LEU A 108 -3.52 -25.83 7.41
C LEU A 108 -4.02 -27.24 7.73
N SER A 109 -3.97 -27.67 8.99
CA SER A 109 -4.36 -29.04 9.37
C SER A 109 -5.89 -29.16 9.47
N PRO A 110 -6.50 -30.13 8.76
CA PRO A 110 -7.94 -30.38 8.89
C PRO A 110 -8.34 -30.79 10.32
N VAL A 111 -7.42 -31.45 11.04
CA VAL A 111 -7.66 -31.89 12.43
C VAL A 111 -7.72 -30.68 13.37
N ASN A 112 -6.73 -29.81 13.29
CA ASN A 112 -6.68 -28.60 14.10
C ASN A 112 -7.84 -27.67 13.76
N ALA A 113 -8.14 -27.48 12.47
CA ALA A 113 -9.28 -26.69 12.02
C ALA A 113 -10.61 -27.24 12.56
N GLY A 114 -10.79 -28.56 12.59
CA GLY A 114 -11.94 -29.21 13.22
C GLY A 114 -12.06 -28.90 14.72
N VAL A 115 -10.96 -29.07 15.47
CA VAL A 115 -10.89 -28.73 16.91
C VAL A 115 -11.21 -27.26 17.14
N ALA A 116 -10.64 -26.35 16.35
CA ALA A 116 -10.87 -24.92 16.45
C ALA A 116 -12.35 -24.57 16.24
N ARG A 117 -13.00 -25.12 15.19
CA ARG A 117 -14.44 -24.89 14.93
C ARG A 117 -15.30 -25.31 16.12
N GLU A 118 -15.01 -26.45 16.74
CA GLU A 118 -15.80 -26.92 17.89
C GLU A 118 -15.59 -26.05 19.14
N LEU A 119 -14.37 -25.60 19.41
CA LEU A 119 -14.08 -24.69 20.52
C LEU A 119 -14.70 -23.29 20.29
N ILE A 120 -14.67 -22.78 19.06
CA ILE A 120 -15.33 -21.53 18.65
C ILE A 120 -16.85 -21.63 18.82
N ARG A 121 -17.43 -22.78 18.47
CA ARG A 121 -18.85 -23.07 18.72
C ARG A 121 -19.19 -23.06 20.19
N LEU A 122 -18.40 -23.76 21.01
CA LEU A 122 -18.57 -23.75 22.46
C LEU A 122 -18.48 -22.32 23.04
N ALA A 123 -17.59 -21.48 22.50
CA ALA A 123 -17.48 -20.07 22.86
C ALA A 123 -18.68 -19.20 22.45
N GLY A 124 -19.59 -19.68 21.58
CA GLY A 124 -20.71 -18.90 21.05
C GLY A 124 -20.30 -17.86 20.00
N LEU A 125 -19.21 -18.13 19.26
CA LEU A 125 -18.59 -17.18 18.33
C LEU A 125 -18.70 -17.58 16.84
N GLU A 126 -19.49 -18.59 16.47
CA GLU A 126 -19.60 -19.08 15.08
C GLU A 126 -20.05 -18.02 14.06
N GLY A 127 -20.77 -17.00 14.51
CA GLY A 127 -21.17 -15.86 13.66
C GLY A 127 -20.09 -14.78 13.49
N THR A 128 -18.96 -14.89 14.20
CA THR A 128 -17.89 -13.87 14.22
C THR A 128 -16.54 -14.45 13.82
N VAL A 129 -16.23 -15.69 14.22
CA VAL A 129 -14.94 -16.32 13.97
C VAL A 129 -15.11 -17.45 12.96
N HIS A 130 -14.46 -17.32 11.81
CA HIS A 130 -14.58 -18.19 10.66
C HIS A 130 -13.26 -18.92 10.41
N VAL A 131 -13.27 -20.25 10.51
CA VAL A 131 -12.09 -21.09 10.30
C VAL A 131 -12.02 -21.57 8.84
N LEU A 132 -11.02 -21.07 8.11
CA LEU A 132 -10.72 -21.47 6.74
C LEU A 132 -9.61 -22.52 6.75
N GLU A 133 -9.95 -23.71 6.30
CA GLU A 133 -9.02 -24.84 6.23
C GLU A 133 -8.24 -24.83 4.91
N GLY A 134 -6.93 -25.02 5.02
CA GLY A 134 -6.00 -25.11 3.90
C GLY A 134 -4.89 -24.05 3.97
N PRO A 135 -4.04 -23.98 2.92
CA PRO A 135 -2.98 -23.00 2.85
C PRO A 135 -3.50 -21.57 2.97
N ALA A 136 -2.86 -20.74 3.79
CA ALA A 136 -3.35 -19.40 4.11
C ALA A 136 -3.46 -18.50 2.86
N ALA A 137 -2.46 -18.56 1.97
CA ALA A 137 -2.48 -17.82 0.72
C ALA A 137 -3.68 -18.16 -0.19
N ASP A 138 -4.02 -19.45 -0.31
CA ASP A 138 -5.14 -19.90 -1.15
C ASP A 138 -6.49 -19.52 -0.52
N SER A 139 -6.60 -19.69 0.80
CA SER A 139 -7.77 -19.29 1.59
C SER A 139 -8.03 -17.79 1.52
N LEU A 140 -6.98 -16.96 1.61
CA LEU A 140 -7.08 -15.51 1.50
C LEU A 140 -7.53 -15.06 0.10
N ARG A 141 -6.97 -15.66 -0.96
CA ARG A 141 -7.39 -15.36 -2.35
C ARG A 141 -8.87 -15.66 -2.55
N ARG A 142 -9.33 -16.83 -2.08
CA ARG A 142 -10.74 -17.21 -2.14
C ARG A 142 -11.63 -16.22 -1.40
N LEU A 143 -11.23 -15.84 -0.18
CA LEU A 143 -11.96 -14.87 0.64
C LEU A 143 -12.12 -13.51 -0.08
N PHE A 144 -11.07 -13.06 -0.76
CA PHE A 144 -11.09 -11.84 -1.56
C PHE A 144 -11.97 -11.98 -2.83
N GLU A 145 -11.87 -13.09 -3.55
CA GLU A 145 -12.67 -13.37 -4.75
C GLU A 145 -14.17 -13.48 -4.42
N GLU A 146 -14.52 -14.04 -3.26
CA GLU A 146 -15.88 -14.12 -2.74
C GLU A 146 -16.41 -12.78 -2.19
N GLY A 147 -15.57 -11.74 -2.14
CA GLY A 147 -15.94 -10.42 -1.62
C GLY A 147 -16.16 -10.38 -0.10
N LYS A 148 -15.65 -11.37 0.64
CA LYS A 148 -15.71 -11.43 2.11
C LYS A 148 -14.68 -10.52 2.77
N VAL A 149 -13.57 -10.28 2.07
CA VAL A 149 -12.64 -9.19 2.33
C VAL A 149 -12.46 -8.39 1.06
N GLU A 150 -12.29 -7.08 1.19
CA GLU A 150 -12.16 -6.16 0.07
C GLU A 150 -10.96 -5.23 0.25
N LYS A 151 -10.67 -4.44 -0.77
CA LYS A 151 -9.58 -3.46 -0.74
C LYS A 151 -9.78 -2.46 0.40
N GLY A 152 -8.76 -2.28 1.23
CA GLY A 152 -8.82 -1.44 2.43
C GLY A 152 -9.73 -1.95 3.55
N GLY A 153 -10.31 -3.15 3.39
CA GLY A 153 -11.31 -3.72 4.29
C GLY A 153 -10.74 -4.52 5.47
N VAL A 154 -9.43 -4.76 5.51
CA VAL A 154 -8.76 -5.47 6.61
C VAL A 154 -8.15 -4.49 7.61
N ASP A 155 -8.59 -4.58 8.86
CA ASP A 155 -8.10 -3.72 9.94
C ASP A 155 -6.83 -4.26 10.58
N VAL A 156 -6.79 -5.58 10.78
CA VAL A 156 -5.69 -6.26 11.44
C VAL A 156 -5.34 -7.54 10.69
N ALA A 157 -4.05 -7.74 10.42
CA ALA A 157 -3.50 -9.03 10.04
C ALA A 157 -2.59 -9.53 11.17
N PHE A 158 -2.78 -10.76 11.61
CA PHE A 158 -1.97 -11.39 12.65
C PHE A 158 -1.25 -12.63 12.12
N PHE A 159 0.06 -12.66 12.31
CA PHE A 159 0.96 -13.73 11.86
C PHE A 159 1.47 -14.55 13.05
N ASP A 160 1.03 -15.81 13.13
CA ASP A 160 1.43 -16.76 14.19
C ASP A 160 1.57 -18.21 13.64
N HIS A 161 2.00 -18.33 12.39
CA HIS A 161 2.25 -19.60 11.73
C HIS A 161 3.76 -19.79 11.46
N TRP A 162 4.12 -20.52 10.40
CA TRP A 162 5.53 -20.74 10.07
C TRP A 162 6.18 -19.45 9.53
N GLU A 163 7.21 -18.98 10.24
CA GLU A 163 7.92 -17.71 10.03
C GLU A 163 8.35 -17.43 8.57
N GLN A 164 8.72 -18.47 7.83
CA GLN A 164 9.14 -18.37 6.43
C GLN A 164 8.04 -17.86 5.48
N PHE A 165 6.76 -17.92 5.91
CA PHE A 165 5.61 -17.49 5.13
C PHE A 165 5.08 -16.11 5.55
N TYR A 166 5.58 -15.52 6.65
CA TYR A 166 5.13 -14.19 7.12
C TYR A 166 5.30 -13.12 6.04
N LEU A 167 6.47 -13.07 5.40
CA LEU A 167 6.75 -12.07 4.36
C LEU A 167 5.93 -12.34 3.07
N PRO A 168 5.94 -13.56 2.48
CA PRO A 168 5.09 -13.86 1.32
C PRO A 168 3.61 -13.56 1.53
N ASP A 169 3.05 -13.87 2.70
CA ASP A 169 1.64 -13.65 3.00
C ASP A 169 1.33 -12.18 3.29
N LEU A 170 2.24 -11.44 3.91
CA LEU A 170 2.14 -9.97 4.00
C LEU A 170 2.11 -9.34 2.60
N GLN A 171 3.03 -9.75 1.71
CA GLN A 171 3.08 -9.25 0.34
C GLN A 171 1.83 -9.61 -0.46
N LEU A 172 1.22 -10.77 -0.21
CA LEU A 172 -0.07 -11.11 -0.78
C LEU A 172 -1.17 -10.16 -0.29
N CYS A 173 -1.22 -9.84 1.01
CA CYS A 173 -2.16 -8.86 1.54
C CYS A 173 -1.98 -7.48 0.87
N GLU A 174 -0.73 -7.07 0.65
CA GLU A 174 -0.40 -5.83 -0.06
C GLU A 174 -0.83 -5.87 -1.53
N ASP A 175 -0.51 -6.94 -2.26
CA ASP A 175 -0.83 -7.08 -3.68
C ASP A 175 -2.35 -7.14 -3.94
N LEU A 176 -3.11 -7.66 -2.96
CA LEU A 176 -4.58 -7.61 -2.96
C LEU A 176 -5.15 -6.26 -2.50
N GLY A 177 -4.31 -5.38 -1.94
CA GLY A 177 -4.71 -4.05 -1.49
C GLY A 177 -5.55 -4.06 -0.21
N LEU A 178 -5.36 -5.03 0.68
CA LEU A 178 -6.29 -5.29 1.79
C LEU A 178 -6.28 -4.24 2.90
N PHE A 179 -5.17 -3.54 3.09
CA PHE A 179 -5.01 -2.61 4.20
C PHE A 179 -5.36 -1.17 3.82
N ARG A 180 -5.72 -0.39 4.83
CA ARG A 180 -5.85 1.07 4.74
C ARG A 180 -4.88 1.74 5.72
N LYS A 181 -4.72 3.06 5.61
CA LYS A 181 -4.01 3.83 6.62
C LYS A 181 -4.65 3.61 7.99
N GLY A 182 -3.83 3.26 8.98
CA GLY A 182 -4.25 2.91 10.34
C GLY A 182 -4.43 1.41 10.59
N SER A 183 -4.51 0.57 9.54
CA SER A 183 -4.48 -0.89 9.71
C SER A 183 -3.19 -1.32 10.42
N LYS A 184 -3.25 -2.45 11.13
CA LYS A 184 -2.10 -3.00 11.86
C LYS A 184 -1.74 -4.39 11.37
N VAL A 185 -0.45 -4.66 11.27
CA VAL A 185 0.10 -5.99 11.08
C VAL A 185 0.82 -6.37 12.36
N ILE A 186 0.41 -7.48 12.96
CA ILE A 186 0.92 -7.98 14.23
C ILE A 186 1.59 -9.33 13.95
N ALA A 187 2.81 -9.54 14.45
CA ALA A 187 3.53 -10.80 14.26
C ALA A 187 4.07 -11.32 15.59
N ASP A 188 3.81 -12.60 15.87
CA ASP A 188 4.41 -13.31 17.00
C ASP A 188 5.74 -13.97 16.62
N ASN A 189 6.57 -14.24 17.64
CA ASN A 189 7.79 -15.05 17.56
C ASN A 189 8.86 -14.46 16.63
N THR A 190 8.91 -13.13 16.50
CA THR A 190 9.88 -12.43 15.66
C THR A 190 11.30 -12.41 16.26
N ASP A 191 11.41 -12.65 17.56
CA ASP A 191 12.64 -12.76 18.34
C ASP A 191 13.21 -14.19 18.38
N PHE A 192 12.35 -15.20 18.51
CA PHE A 192 12.73 -16.61 18.46
C PHE A 192 11.51 -17.51 18.14
N PRO A 193 11.56 -18.43 17.15
CA PRO A 193 12.68 -18.79 16.26
C PRO A 193 13.16 -17.68 15.32
N GLY A 194 12.33 -16.67 15.05
CA GLY A 194 12.69 -15.41 14.42
C GLY A 194 12.34 -15.33 12.94
N ALA A 195 11.82 -14.17 12.52
CA ALA A 195 11.39 -13.92 11.14
C ALA A 195 12.22 -12.79 10.48
N PRO A 196 13.52 -13.00 10.19
CA PRO A 196 14.44 -11.92 9.82
C PRO A 196 14.05 -11.22 8.51
N ALA A 197 13.63 -11.96 7.48
CA ALA A 197 13.21 -11.38 6.21
C ALA A 197 11.95 -10.51 6.36
N TYR A 198 11.00 -10.95 7.19
CA TYR A 198 9.82 -10.16 7.54
C TYR A 198 10.20 -8.90 8.30
N LEU A 199 11.04 -9.02 9.34
CA LEU A 199 11.47 -7.89 10.17
C LEU A 199 12.24 -6.84 9.35
N GLU A 200 13.19 -7.25 8.52
CA GLU A 200 13.92 -6.35 7.63
C GLU A 200 12.95 -5.59 6.71
N TYR A 201 11.99 -6.31 6.13
CA TYR A 201 10.98 -5.74 5.26
C TYR A 201 10.13 -4.67 5.96
N VAL A 202 9.48 -4.98 7.08
CA VAL A 202 8.60 -4.02 7.78
C VAL A 202 9.37 -2.88 8.45
N LYS A 203 10.61 -3.12 8.93
CA LYS A 203 11.47 -2.06 9.50
C LYS A 203 12.08 -1.15 8.44
N SER A 204 12.26 -1.63 7.21
CA SER A 204 12.59 -0.78 6.05
C SER A 204 11.40 0.02 5.52
N GLY A 205 10.22 -0.15 6.12
CA GLY A 205 9.00 0.55 5.74
C GLY A 205 8.24 -0.09 4.58
N GLY A 206 8.44 -1.38 4.29
CA GLY A 206 7.78 -2.13 3.22
C GLY A 206 8.55 -2.15 1.88
N ARG A 207 7.89 -2.61 0.81
CA ARG A 207 8.47 -2.67 -0.54
C ARG A 207 8.89 -1.27 -1.00
N GLN A 208 10.14 -1.11 -1.43
CA GLN A 208 10.63 0.15 -2.01
C GLN A 208 9.77 0.57 -3.22
N GLY A 209 9.09 1.72 -3.10
CA GLY A 209 8.12 2.19 -4.11
C GLY A 209 6.85 1.35 -4.24
N GLY A 210 6.53 0.54 -3.23
CA GLY A 210 5.29 -0.22 -3.11
C GLY A 210 4.14 0.60 -2.55
N SER A 211 2.94 0.00 -2.53
CA SER A 211 1.70 0.63 -2.07
C SER A 211 1.63 0.93 -0.59
N TYR A 212 2.48 0.35 0.24
CA TYR A 212 2.34 0.42 1.69
C TYR A 212 3.61 0.94 2.33
N HIS A 213 3.43 1.77 3.36
CA HIS A 213 4.49 2.20 4.25
C HIS A 213 4.15 1.84 5.69
N TYR A 214 5.09 1.22 6.37
CA TYR A 214 4.96 0.73 7.73
C TYR A 214 5.87 1.50 8.69
N GLU A 215 5.34 1.84 9.86
CA GLU A 215 6.13 2.15 11.05
C GLU A 215 6.00 0.98 12.01
N THR A 216 7.14 0.44 12.45
CA THR A 216 7.17 -0.80 13.22
C THR A 216 7.77 -0.58 14.61
N GLU A 217 7.08 -1.09 15.62
CA GLU A 217 7.49 -1.07 17.02
C GLU A 217 7.49 -2.50 17.60
N SER A 218 8.49 -2.82 18.41
CA SER A 218 8.61 -4.10 19.13
C SER A 218 8.07 -3.92 20.56
N PHE A 219 7.13 -4.76 20.97
CA PHE A 219 6.55 -4.73 22.31
C PHE A 219 6.98 -5.96 23.11
N GLU A 220 7.79 -5.75 24.15
CA GLU A 220 8.19 -6.80 25.08
C GLU A 220 7.08 -7.08 26.10
N THR A 221 6.78 -8.36 26.30
CA THR A 221 5.72 -8.84 27.20
C THR A 221 6.30 -9.70 28.30
N THR A 222 5.59 -9.80 29.42
CA THR A 222 5.98 -10.69 30.51
C THR A 222 5.86 -12.15 30.07
N SER A 223 7.00 -12.83 29.97
CA SER A 223 7.07 -14.25 29.63
C SER A 223 7.91 -14.99 30.68
N ASN A 224 7.37 -16.09 31.21
CA ASN A 224 8.11 -16.98 32.10
C ASN A 224 9.00 -17.97 31.32
N ARG A 225 8.69 -18.20 30.03
CA ARG A 225 9.42 -19.09 29.09
C ARG A 225 8.96 -18.81 27.65
N GLY A 226 9.92 -18.77 26.72
CA GLY A 226 9.64 -18.60 25.28
C GLY A 226 9.65 -17.14 24.83
N PRO A 227 9.41 -16.89 23.54
CA PRO A 227 9.48 -15.55 22.93
C PRO A 227 8.56 -14.56 23.64
N SER A 228 9.08 -13.35 23.88
CA SER A 228 8.40 -12.31 24.66
C SER A 228 8.01 -11.11 23.81
N ILE A 229 8.45 -11.03 22.56
CA ILE A 229 8.23 -9.87 21.70
C ILE A 229 7.03 -10.09 20.78
N VAL A 230 6.17 -9.07 20.71
CA VAL A 230 5.16 -8.91 19.67
C VAL A 230 5.59 -7.75 18.78
N GLU A 231 5.75 -8.00 17.49
CA GLU A 231 6.06 -6.94 16.53
C GLU A 231 4.76 -6.34 16.00
N VAL A 232 4.62 -5.02 16.05
CA VAL A 232 3.44 -4.32 15.55
C VAL A 232 3.86 -3.28 14.51
N SER A 233 3.44 -3.51 13.27
CA SER A 233 3.63 -2.61 12.15
C SER A 233 2.33 -1.86 11.86
N SER A 234 2.35 -0.54 11.98
CA SER A 234 1.21 0.32 11.63
C SER A 234 1.33 0.77 10.18
N VAL A 235 0.25 0.64 9.40
CA VAL A 235 0.19 1.19 8.05
C VAL A 235 0.03 2.71 8.15
N VAL A 236 1.12 3.45 7.92
CA VAL A 236 1.14 4.92 8.04
C VAL A 236 0.92 5.63 6.71
N GLY A 237 1.16 4.92 5.61
CA GLY A 237 0.92 5.40 4.26
C GLY A 237 0.39 4.29 3.36
N VAL A 238 -0.61 4.62 2.56
CA VAL A 238 -0.98 3.83 1.39
C VAL A 238 -0.64 4.69 0.18
N GLN A 239 0.46 4.38 -0.48
CA GLN A 239 0.93 5.08 -1.67
C GLN A 239 -0.02 4.77 -2.83
N ALA A 240 -0.96 5.67 -3.02
CA ALA A 240 -2.01 5.57 -4.02
C ALA A 240 -1.72 6.43 -5.25
N VAL A 241 -1.94 5.87 -6.44
CA VAL A 241 -2.19 6.66 -7.64
C VAL A 241 -3.70 6.90 -7.72
N PHE A 242 -4.13 8.15 -7.55
CA PHE A 242 -5.54 8.50 -7.57
C PHE A 242 -6.08 8.55 -9.00
N SER A 243 -5.41 9.30 -9.88
CA SER A 243 -5.86 9.46 -11.27
C SER A 243 -4.73 9.81 -12.22
N LEU A 244 -4.95 9.50 -13.49
CA LEU A 244 -4.13 9.93 -14.61
C LEU A 244 -4.97 10.77 -15.57
N ILE A 245 -4.46 11.94 -15.92
CA ILE A 245 -5.01 12.81 -16.96
C ILE A 245 -3.95 12.98 -18.05
N ILE A 246 -4.34 12.85 -19.32
CA ILE A 246 -3.48 13.16 -20.46
C ILE A 246 -4.10 14.33 -21.22
N ILE A 247 -3.28 15.36 -21.40
CA ILE A 247 -3.63 16.58 -22.12
C ILE A 247 -2.78 16.64 -23.37
N ASN A 248 -3.41 16.93 -24.50
CA ASN A 248 -2.73 17.08 -25.77
C ASN A 248 -1.91 18.39 -25.84
N LYS A 249 -1.21 18.63 -26.95
CA LYS A 249 -0.32 19.81 -27.06
C LYS A 249 -1.10 21.13 -27.08
N ALA A 250 -2.38 21.10 -27.47
CA ALA A 250 -3.27 22.25 -27.52
C ALA A 250 -4.03 22.51 -26.21
N GLY A 251 -3.81 21.71 -25.16
CA GLY A 251 -4.51 21.85 -23.88
C GLY A 251 -5.84 21.11 -23.78
N GLY A 252 -6.20 20.32 -24.79
CA GLY A 252 -7.39 19.48 -24.80
C GLY A 252 -7.20 18.19 -24.00
N LEU A 253 -8.21 17.82 -23.20
CA LEU A 253 -8.25 16.54 -22.50
C LEU A 253 -8.42 15.39 -23.51
N VAL A 254 -7.48 14.44 -23.53
CA VAL A 254 -7.56 13.25 -24.39
C VAL A 254 -7.69 11.95 -23.62
N TYR A 255 -7.36 11.93 -22.33
CA TYR A 255 -7.58 10.75 -21.48
C TYR A 255 -7.78 11.18 -20.03
N GLN A 256 -8.68 10.49 -19.35
CA GLN A 256 -8.87 10.59 -17.91
C GLN A 256 -9.22 9.20 -17.38
N ARG A 257 -8.59 8.83 -16.27
CA ARG A 257 -8.90 7.60 -15.55
C ARG A 257 -8.64 7.79 -14.06
N GLU A 258 -9.59 7.34 -13.26
CA GLU A 258 -9.46 7.20 -11.81
C GLU A 258 -9.07 5.75 -11.51
N PHE A 259 -8.13 5.55 -10.58
CA PHE A 259 -7.70 4.23 -10.12
C PHE A 259 -8.10 3.97 -8.67
N GLN A 260 -8.11 5.01 -7.85
CA GLN A 260 -8.51 4.92 -6.45
C GLN A 260 -9.47 6.05 -6.05
N PRO A 261 -10.41 5.77 -5.12
CA PRO A 261 -11.13 6.81 -4.42
C PRO A 261 -10.17 7.60 -3.52
N GLY A 262 -10.51 8.85 -3.21
CA GLY A 262 -9.69 9.69 -2.31
C GLY A 262 -9.69 11.17 -2.70
N LEU A 263 -9.95 11.45 -3.98
CA LEU A 263 -10.20 12.80 -4.47
C LEU A 263 -11.68 12.98 -4.84
N ARG A 264 -12.14 14.22 -4.80
CA ARG A 264 -13.49 14.56 -5.25
C ARG A 264 -13.60 14.26 -6.74
N LYS A 265 -14.56 13.41 -7.10
CA LYS A 265 -14.88 13.13 -8.50
C LYS A 265 -15.40 14.39 -9.19
N LEU A 266 -14.77 14.72 -10.31
CA LEU A 266 -15.13 15.86 -11.14
C LEU A 266 -16.09 15.43 -12.26
N SER A 267 -16.92 16.35 -12.73
CA SER A 267 -17.71 16.10 -13.94
C SER A 267 -16.80 16.09 -15.18
N THR A 268 -17.27 15.54 -16.30
CA THR A 268 -16.51 15.58 -17.57
C THR A 268 -16.18 17.02 -17.98
N ASN A 269 -17.10 17.95 -17.76
CA ASN A 269 -16.89 19.37 -18.05
C ASN A 269 -15.80 19.97 -17.16
N ASP A 270 -15.78 19.63 -15.87
CA ASP A 270 -14.76 20.10 -14.94
C ASP A 270 -13.36 19.59 -15.33
N TYR A 271 -13.24 18.35 -15.82
CA TYR A 271 -11.96 17.85 -16.33
C TYR A 271 -11.50 18.56 -17.60
N LEU A 272 -12.43 18.94 -18.50
CA LEU A 272 -12.11 19.74 -19.68
C LEU A 272 -11.60 21.13 -19.28
N VAL A 273 -12.27 21.77 -18.32
CA VAL A 273 -11.85 23.06 -17.76
C VAL A 273 -10.49 22.93 -17.06
N LEU A 274 -10.29 21.88 -16.27
CA LEU A 274 -9.02 21.61 -15.58
C LEU A 274 -7.87 21.44 -16.58
N ALA A 275 -8.09 20.70 -17.67
CA ALA A 275 -7.08 20.48 -18.70
C ALA A 275 -6.64 21.80 -19.36
N GLY A 276 -7.60 22.62 -19.79
CA GLY A 276 -7.31 23.93 -20.38
C GLY A 276 -6.65 24.89 -19.39
N THR A 277 -7.13 24.91 -18.14
CA THR A 277 -6.57 25.75 -17.07
C THR A 277 -5.13 25.35 -16.76
N PHE A 278 -4.86 24.05 -16.57
CA PHE A 278 -3.50 23.57 -16.33
C PHE A 278 -2.58 23.89 -17.50
N HIS A 279 -3.05 23.71 -18.75
CA HIS A 279 -2.27 24.04 -19.93
C HIS A 279 -1.85 25.52 -19.96
N GLY A 280 -2.77 26.43 -19.65
CA GLY A 280 -2.49 27.86 -19.52
C GLY A 280 -1.48 28.16 -18.41
N VAL A 281 -1.69 27.61 -17.21
CA VAL A 281 -0.77 27.78 -16.07
C VAL A 281 0.63 27.26 -16.39
N HIS A 282 0.73 26.09 -17.04
CA HIS A 282 2.00 25.51 -17.46
C HIS A 282 2.72 26.39 -18.49
N ALA A 283 2.01 27.02 -19.42
CA ALA A 283 2.59 27.97 -20.36
C ALA A 283 3.08 29.26 -19.68
N ILE A 284 2.27 29.81 -18.76
CA ILE A 284 2.62 31.02 -18.00
C ILE A 284 3.86 30.79 -17.15
N THR A 285 3.91 29.69 -16.38
CA THR A 285 5.05 29.36 -15.49
C THR A 285 6.37 29.25 -16.25
N ARG A 286 6.35 28.77 -17.50
CA ARG A 286 7.53 28.75 -18.38
C ARG A 286 8.08 30.14 -18.69
N THR A 287 7.23 31.17 -18.70
CA THR A 287 7.65 32.56 -18.97
C THR A 287 8.16 33.29 -17.73
N ILE A 288 7.87 32.77 -16.54
CA ILE A 288 8.28 33.35 -15.25
C ILE A 288 9.72 32.97 -14.90
N THR A 289 10.33 31.98 -15.58
CA THR A 289 11.73 31.61 -15.37
C THR A 289 12.64 32.85 -15.46
N PRO A 290 13.41 33.18 -14.41
CA PRO A 290 14.19 34.41 -14.36
C PRO A 290 15.16 34.53 -15.53
N LYS A 291 15.25 35.73 -16.12
CA LYS A 291 16.22 36.07 -17.16
C LYS A 291 17.36 36.86 -16.51
N LEU A 292 18.50 36.22 -16.33
CA LEU A 292 19.68 36.83 -15.73
C LEU A 292 20.42 37.65 -16.79
N PRO A 293 20.84 38.89 -16.51
CA PRO A 293 21.64 39.67 -17.45
C PRO A 293 23.01 39.02 -17.65
N LEU A 294 23.48 38.96 -18.90
CA LEU A 294 24.87 38.58 -19.19
C LEU A 294 25.77 39.75 -18.78
N SER A 295 26.74 39.51 -17.90
CA SER A 295 27.73 40.53 -17.52
C SER A 295 28.61 40.85 -18.73
N THR A 296 28.35 41.99 -19.37
CA THR A 296 29.27 42.57 -20.35
C THR A 296 30.44 43.17 -19.57
N ALA A 297 31.58 42.46 -19.52
CA ALA A 297 32.82 43.09 -19.08
C ALA A 297 33.11 44.30 -19.99
N PRO A 298 33.48 45.48 -19.44
CA PRO A 298 33.86 46.60 -20.27
C PRO A 298 35.15 46.25 -21.02
N THR A 299 35.05 46.10 -22.34
CA THR A 299 36.21 46.06 -23.24
C THR A 299 37.02 47.33 -23.03
N THR A 300 38.20 47.18 -22.43
CA THR A 300 39.22 48.22 -22.33
C THR A 300 39.56 48.71 -23.74
N ALA A 301 39.32 50.00 -23.97
CA ALA A 301 39.68 50.69 -25.19
C ALA A 301 41.18 50.51 -25.47
N THR A 302 41.51 49.79 -26.54
CA THR A 302 42.87 49.76 -27.09
C THR A 302 42.96 50.80 -28.20
N THR A 303 43.95 51.67 -28.05
CA THR A 303 44.34 52.82 -28.88
C THR A 303 44.47 52.47 -30.37
N PRO A 304 44.13 53.36 -31.32
CA PRO A 304 44.31 53.08 -32.74
C PRO A 304 45.79 53.20 -33.11
N THR A 305 46.37 52.13 -33.66
CA THR A 305 47.62 52.22 -34.44
C THR A 305 47.31 51.92 -35.89
N SER A 306 47.68 52.88 -36.73
CA SER A 306 47.52 52.92 -38.17
C SER A 306 48.38 51.87 -38.85
N SER A 307 47.77 51.03 -39.69
CA SER A 307 48.47 50.44 -40.84
C SER A 307 47.48 50.17 -41.98
N ASN A 308 47.76 50.82 -43.11
CA ASN A 308 47.07 50.69 -44.39
C ASN A 308 47.43 49.35 -45.06
N ILE A 309 46.44 48.52 -45.38
CA ILE A 309 46.51 47.51 -46.46
C ILE A 309 45.14 47.44 -47.14
N PRO A 310 45.03 47.60 -48.47
CA PRO A 310 43.76 47.50 -49.17
C PRO A 310 43.47 46.06 -49.62
N SER A 311 42.32 45.49 -49.27
CA SER A 311 41.76 44.32 -49.97
C SER A 311 40.22 44.25 -49.92
N THR A 312 39.63 44.36 -51.11
CA THR A 312 38.34 43.82 -51.64
C THR A 312 37.00 43.96 -50.89
N PRO A 313 35.89 44.30 -51.60
CA PRO A 313 34.57 44.45 -50.99
C PRO A 313 33.86 43.10 -50.86
N GLY A 314 33.79 42.58 -49.63
CA GLY A 314 32.86 41.52 -49.23
C GLY A 314 31.69 42.11 -48.44
N THR A 315 30.47 41.86 -48.89
CA THR A 315 29.19 42.27 -48.28
C THR A 315 29.11 41.86 -46.80
N PRO A 316 28.80 42.77 -45.85
CA PRO A 316 28.58 42.38 -44.46
C PRO A 316 27.15 41.86 -44.28
N THR A 317 27.01 40.57 -44.00
CA THR A 317 25.82 39.99 -43.37
C THR A 317 25.64 40.60 -41.97
N PRO A 318 24.43 41.00 -41.53
CA PRO A 318 24.24 41.54 -40.18
C PRO A 318 24.50 40.46 -39.13
N PRO A 319 25.21 40.77 -38.02
CA PRO A 319 25.30 39.86 -36.89
C PRO A 319 23.93 39.77 -36.21
N THR A 320 23.40 38.55 -36.09
CA THR A 320 22.24 38.24 -35.25
C THR A 320 22.51 38.74 -33.83
N PRO A 321 21.62 39.54 -33.20
CA PRO A 321 21.88 40.07 -31.87
C PRO A 321 22.00 38.91 -30.88
N ALA A 322 23.17 38.81 -30.23
CA ALA A 322 23.37 37.90 -29.12
C ALA A 322 22.34 38.19 -28.03
N SER A 323 21.64 37.16 -27.56
CA SER A 323 20.63 37.27 -26.50
C SER A 323 21.23 37.97 -25.28
N ALA A 324 20.64 39.10 -24.86
CA ALA A 324 21.14 39.94 -23.76
C ALA A 324 20.96 39.33 -22.34
N PHE A 325 20.48 38.09 -22.26
CA PHE A 325 20.17 37.41 -21.02
C PHE A 325 20.50 35.91 -21.12
N THR A 326 20.71 35.29 -19.96
CA THR A 326 20.84 33.83 -19.78
C THR A 326 19.81 33.34 -18.77
N PHE A 327 19.51 32.04 -18.78
CA PHE A 327 18.68 31.40 -17.75
C PHE A 327 19.57 30.93 -16.57
N PRO A 328 18.98 30.67 -15.38
CA PRO A 328 19.73 30.22 -14.20
C PRO A 328 20.55 28.95 -14.46
N ASN A 329 20.05 28.04 -15.29
CA ASN A 329 20.74 26.84 -15.73
C ASN A 329 20.91 26.87 -17.27
N PRO A 330 22.02 27.43 -17.78
CA PRO A 330 22.28 27.47 -19.22
C PRO A 330 22.34 26.04 -19.81
N GLY A 331 21.59 25.79 -20.87
CA GLY A 331 21.52 24.47 -21.53
C GLY A 331 20.33 23.61 -21.11
N ILE A 332 19.64 23.96 -20.02
CA ILE A 332 18.35 23.33 -19.66
C ILE A 332 17.22 24.21 -20.19
N PRO A 333 16.35 23.71 -21.10
CA PRO A 333 15.20 24.49 -21.56
C PRO A 333 14.30 24.85 -20.39
N ALA A 334 13.80 26.09 -20.35
CA ALA A 334 12.76 26.46 -19.40
C ALA A 334 11.56 25.52 -19.56
N THR A 335 11.16 24.85 -18.49
CA THR A 335 9.98 23.99 -18.41
C THR A 335 8.80 24.79 -17.84
N GLY A 336 7.58 24.26 -18.00
CA GLY A 336 6.41 24.80 -17.29
C GLY A 336 6.25 24.16 -15.91
N LEU A 337 5.08 24.31 -15.30
CA LEU A 337 4.71 23.66 -14.04
C LEU A 337 4.93 22.14 -14.09
N GLU A 338 5.81 21.62 -13.24
CA GLU A 338 6.17 20.18 -13.15
C GLU A 338 5.53 19.47 -11.96
N SER A 339 5.31 20.17 -10.84
CA SER A 339 4.70 19.58 -9.64
C SER A 339 3.86 20.61 -8.88
N LEU A 340 2.75 20.15 -8.33
CA LEU A 340 1.91 20.89 -7.40
C LEU A 340 1.54 19.95 -6.25
N GLU A 341 1.80 20.36 -5.02
CA GLU A 341 1.57 19.55 -3.82
C GLU A 341 0.56 20.21 -2.89
N THR A 342 -0.28 19.37 -2.30
CA THR A 342 -1.27 19.72 -1.27
C THR A 342 -1.18 18.71 -0.12
N ASP A 343 -1.95 18.92 0.94
CA ASP A 343 -2.07 17.95 2.03
C ASP A 343 -2.84 16.67 1.63
N LYS A 344 -3.51 16.67 0.45
CA LYS A 344 -4.32 15.55 -0.03
C LYS A 344 -3.72 14.79 -1.20
N PHE A 345 -3.03 15.49 -2.09
CA PHE A 345 -2.41 14.89 -3.26
C PHE A 345 -1.20 15.69 -3.74
N ARG A 346 -0.33 14.99 -4.48
CA ARG A 346 0.66 15.58 -5.36
C ARG A 346 0.23 15.37 -6.81
N LEU A 347 0.23 16.45 -7.58
CA LEU A 347 0.07 16.46 -9.03
C LEU A 347 1.45 16.59 -9.64
N THR A 348 1.87 15.59 -10.42
CA THR A 348 3.13 15.63 -11.19
C THR A 348 2.81 15.70 -12.68
N CYS A 349 3.48 16.61 -13.39
CA CYS A 349 3.33 16.83 -14.82
C CYS A 349 4.58 16.41 -15.57
N PHE A 350 4.44 15.42 -16.45
CA PHE A 350 5.46 15.06 -17.43
C PHE A 350 5.04 15.52 -18.83
N GLN A 351 5.84 16.38 -19.44
CA GLN A 351 5.64 16.83 -20.81
C GLN A 351 6.58 16.08 -21.77
N THR A 352 6.00 15.46 -22.78
CA THR A 352 6.74 14.83 -23.89
C THR A 352 7.30 15.87 -24.86
N LEU A 353 8.27 15.47 -25.69
CA LEU A 353 8.84 16.33 -26.75
C LEU A 353 7.81 16.78 -27.79
N THR A 354 6.74 16.00 -28.00
CA THR A 354 5.63 16.35 -28.91
C THR A 354 4.63 17.32 -28.28
N GLY A 355 4.77 17.63 -26.99
CA GLY A 355 3.96 18.60 -26.26
C GLY A 355 2.79 18.01 -25.47
N THR A 356 2.51 16.71 -25.59
CA THR A 356 1.54 15.97 -24.77
C THR A 356 1.99 15.95 -23.31
N LYS A 357 1.07 16.17 -22.38
CA LYS A 357 1.31 16.27 -20.93
C LYS A 357 0.58 15.15 -20.21
N PHE A 358 1.29 14.47 -19.33
CA PHE A 358 0.79 13.44 -18.43
C PHE A 358 0.73 14.03 -17.03
N LEU A 359 -0.47 14.10 -16.48
CA LEU A 359 -0.76 14.62 -15.16
C LEU A 359 -1.12 13.44 -14.27
N LEU A 360 -0.23 13.10 -13.34
CA LEU A 360 -0.43 12.02 -12.41
C LEU A 360 -0.78 12.61 -11.04
N PHE A 361 -1.92 12.19 -10.49
CA PHE A 361 -2.34 12.54 -9.13
C PHE A 361 -2.03 11.37 -8.22
N THR A 362 -1.20 11.60 -7.21
CA THR A 362 -0.76 10.58 -6.25
C THR A 362 -0.94 11.08 -4.82
N ASP A 363 -0.83 10.17 -3.86
CA ASP A 363 -0.62 10.56 -2.46
C ASP A 363 0.63 11.47 -2.33
N PRO A 364 0.62 12.51 -1.47
CA PRO A 364 1.77 13.40 -1.30
C PRO A 364 3.05 12.70 -0.87
N MET A 365 2.94 11.60 -0.12
CA MET A 365 4.08 10.83 0.37
C MET A 365 4.52 9.74 -0.61
N MET A 366 3.87 9.61 -1.77
CA MET A 366 4.28 8.64 -2.79
C MET A 366 5.69 8.95 -3.32
N GLY A 367 6.58 7.96 -3.19
CA GLY A 367 7.93 8.00 -3.75
C GLY A 367 7.99 7.46 -5.18
N ASN A 368 9.16 7.54 -5.81
CA ASN A 368 9.43 6.93 -7.12
C ASN A 368 8.45 7.32 -8.25
N ILE A 369 7.88 8.52 -8.17
CA ILE A 369 6.88 9.02 -9.13
C ILE A 369 7.44 9.02 -10.56
N ASP A 370 8.73 9.34 -10.73
CA ASP A 370 9.37 9.34 -12.05
C ASP A 370 9.37 7.96 -12.71
N VAL A 371 9.57 6.89 -11.93
CA VAL A 371 9.50 5.51 -12.43
C VAL A 371 8.07 5.18 -12.87
N VAL A 372 7.08 5.63 -12.09
CA VAL A 372 5.67 5.47 -12.42
C VAL A 372 5.32 6.19 -13.71
N MET A 373 5.67 7.46 -13.79
CA MET A 373 5.40 8.31 -14.93
C MET A 373 6.05 7.76 -16.21
N LYS A 374 7.32 7.32 -16.12
CA LYS A 374 8.02 6.68 -17.23
C LYS A 374 7.27 5.44 -17.72
N LYS A 375 6.80 4.58 -16.79
CA LYS A 375 6.08 3.37 -17.18
C LYS A 375 4.71 3.66 -17.79
N VAL A 376 3.99 4.66 -17.27
CA VAL A 376 2.74 5.15 -17.86
C VAL A 376 2.99 5.60 -19.30
N TYR A 377 4.05 6.36 -19.54
CA TYR A 377 4.42 6.82 -20.88
C TYR A 377 4.81 5.66 -21.82
N GLU A 378 5.58 4.67 -21.33
CA GLU A 378 5.89 3.45 -22.10
C GLU A 378 4.61 2.73 -22.54
N LEU A 379 3.66 2.51 -21.63
CA LEU A 379 2.38 1.87 -21.96
C LEU A 379 1.55 2.69 -22.96
N TYR A 380 1.57 4.01 -22.83
CA TYR A 380 0.90 4.89 -23.79
C TYR A 380 1.53 4.78 -25.18
N ALA A 381 2.86 4.80 -25.26
CA ALA A 381 3.58 4.61 -26.52
C ALA A 381 3.29 3.22 -27.13
N ASP A 382 3.27 2.18 -26.31
CA ASP A 382 3.07 0.81 -26.79
C ASP A 382 1.65 0.50 -27.23
N TYR A 383 0.63 0.99 -26.51
CA TYR A 383 -0.76 0.61 -26.79
C TYR A 383 -1.57 1.69 -27.51
N VAL A 384 -1.25 2.96 -27.32
CA VAL A 384 -1.98 4.07 -27.95
C VAL A 384 -1.28 4.49 -29.23
N MET A 385 0.02 4.77 -29.20
CA MET A 385 0.74 5.27 -30.39
C MET A 385 0.95 4.20 -31.46
N LYS A 386 1.03 2.91 -31.08
CA LYS A 386 1.10 1.80 -32.05
C LYS A 386 -0.27 1.35 -32.57
N ASN A 387 -1.38 1.89 -32.05
CA ASN A 387 -2.72 1.54 -32.54
C ASN A 387 -3.00 2.25 -33.87
N PRO A 388 -3.15 1.52 -35.00
CA PRO A 388 -3.33 2.12 -36.32
C PRO A 388 -4.65 2.90 -36.46
N PHE A 389 -5.61 2.68 -35.56
CA PHE A 389 -6.89 3.39 -35.55
C PHE A 389 -6.89 4.63 -34.65
N TYR A 390 -5.81 4.87 -33.89
CA TYR A 390 -5.69 6.05 -33.06
C TYR A 390 -5.26 7.25 -33.90
N GLN A 391 -5.99 8.35 -33.76
CA GLN A 391 -5.64 9.64 -34.36
C GLN A 391 -5.05 10.55 -33.28
N LEU A 392 -3.92 11.19 -33.60
CA LEU A 392 -3.28 12.14 -32.70
C LEU A 392 -4.26 13.25 -32.28
N GLU A 393 -4.11 13.73 -31.04
CA GLU A 393 -4.94 14.78 -30.44
C GLU A 393 -6.41 14.38 -30.15
N MET A 394 -6.84 13.18 -30.55
CA MET A 394 -8.18 12.66 -30.25
C MET A 394 -8.23 11.90 -28.92
N PRO A 395 -9.43 11.77 -28.31
CA PRO A 395 -9.59 10.98 -27.09
C PRO A 395 -9.07 9.54 -27.22
N VAL A 396 -8.29 9.11 -26.24
CA VAL A 396 -7.71 7.77 -26.16
C VAL A 396 -8.81 6.79 -25.76
N ARG A 397 -9.19 5.91 -26.68
CA ARG A 397 -10.15 4.81 -26.47
C ARG A 397 -9.46 3.49 -26.79
N CYS A 398 -8.64 3.00 -25.85
CA CYS A 398 -7.84 1.79 -26.04
C CYS A 398 -7.95 0.88 -24.82
N GLU A 399 -8.76 -0.17 -24.92
CA GLU A 399 -8.97 -1.12 -23.82
C GLU A 399 -7.69 -1.85 -23.40
N ALA A 400 -6.79 -2.13 -24.36
CA ALA A 400 -5.51 -2.75 -24.06
C ALA A 400 -4.64 -1.82 -23.19
N PHE A 401 -4.62 -0.52 -23.49
CA PHE A 401 -3.95 0.48 -22.66
C PHE A 401 -4.58 0.52 -21.27
N ASP A 402 -5.91 0.62 -21.19
CA ASP A 402 -6.64 0.65 -19.91
C ASP A 402 -6.31 -0.56 -19.03
N ARG A 403 -6.34 -1.76 -19.60
CA ARG A 403 -6.11 -3.02 -18.88
C ARG A 403 -4.68 -3.11 -18.35
N HIS A 404 -3.68 -2.81 -19.16
CA HIS A 404 -2.28 -2.88 -18.74
C HIS A 404 -1.91 -1.75 -17.78
N LEU A 405 -2.45 -0.57 -17.99
CA LEU A 405 -2.29 0.56 -17.07
C LEU A 405 -2.91 0.24 -15.71
N ALA A 406 -4.15 -0.23 -15.68
CA ALA A 406 -4.81 -0.63 -14.44
C ALA A 406 -4.12 -1.83 -13.79
N GLY A 407 -3.68 -2.83 -14.54
CA GLY A 407 -2.96 -3.99 -14.01
C GLY A 407 -1.60 -3.61 -13.41
N TRP A 408 -0.85 -2.74 -14.07
CA TRP A 408 0.46 -2.29 -13.60
C TRP A 408 0.36 -1.35 -12.40
N LEU A 409 -0.61 -0.43 -12.45
CA LEU A 409 -0.92 0.42 -11.30
C LEU A 409 -1.58 -0.39 -10.18
N ARG A 410 -2.21 -1.54 -10.44
CA ARG A 410 -2.84 -2.41 -9.41
C ARG A 410 -1.89 -2.93 -8.34
N GLY A 411 -0.67 -3.30 -8.70
CA GLY A 411 0.38 -3.66 -7.70
C GLY A 411 0.96 -2.45 -6.96
N ARG A 412 0.43 -1.26 -7.27
CA ARG A 412 0.69 0.04 -6.64
C ARG A 412 -0.63 0.74 -6.26
N THR A 413 -1.78 0.03 -6.25
CA THR A 413 -3.10 0.57 -5.88
C THR A 413 -3.88 -0.27 -4.89
#